data_AF-A0A4D4L1E8-F1
#
_entry.id   AF-A0A4D4L1E8-F1
#
_cell.length_a   1.000
_cell.length_b   1.000
_cell.length_c   1.000
_cell.angle_alpha   90.00
_cell.angle_beta   90.00
_cell.angle_gamma   90.00
#
_symmetry.space_group_name_H-M   'P 1'
#
loop_
_entity.id
_entity.type
_entity.pdbx_description
1 polymer ?
#
loop_
_entity_poly.entity_id
_entity_poly.type
_entity_poly.pdbx_seq_one_letter_code
_entity_poly.pdbx_strand_id
1 'polypeptide(L)'
;MWADHSVDDPAVPYREGRFGNPGTWTLMNALEAAGAPVSGEWADDLPKARFEARSRELLRQARAARSHVLFTSHTPGTTPVSPHVAWAQTYENDVVIDWLFEQSR
;
A
#
# COMPACT_ATOMS: atom_id res chain seq x y z
N MET A 1 1.87 -0.93 9.74
CA MET A 1 0.70 -0.47 8.97
C MET A 1 1.12 -0.22 7.54
N TRP A 2 0.84 -1.17 6.66
CA TRP A 2 1.05 -1.00 5.22
C TRP A 2 -0.19 -0.36 4.63
N ALA A 3 0.00 0.65 3.79
CA ALA A 3 -1.07 1.32 3.08
C ALA A 3 -0.66 1.40 1.60
N ASP A 4 -1.23 0.50 0.80
CA ASP A 4 -1.22 0.55 -0.64
C ASP A 4 -2.50 1.21 -1.14
N HIS A 5 -2.39 1.97 -2.22
CA HIS A 5 -3.57 2.55 -2.85
C HIS A 5 -3.31 2.91 -4.30
N SER A 6 -4.30 2.68 -5.14
CA SER A 6 -4.26 3.12 -6.53
C SER A 6 -5.21 4.28 -6.82
N VAL A 7 -4.87 5.13 -7.80
CA VAL A 7 -5.83 6.07 -8.38
C VAL A 7 -6.98 5.38 -9.10
N ASP A 8 -6.77 4.16 -9.58
CA ASP A 8 -7.79 3.41 -10.32
C ASP A 8 -8.72 2.59 -9.41
N ASP A 9 -8.41 2.47 -8.12
CA ASP A 9 -9.29 1.78 -7.17
C ASP A 9 -10.47 2.71 -6.82
N PRO A 10 -11.71 2.38 -7.25
CA PRO A 10 -12.87 3.20 -6.95
C PRO A 10 -13.38 3.02 -5.52
N ALA A 11 -12.90 2.02 -4.78
CA ALA A 11 -13.39 1.68 -3.44
C ALA A 11 -12.96 2.73 -2.41
N VAL A 12 -11.75 3.27 -2.55
CA VAL A 12 -11.17 4.23 -1.62
C VAL A 12 -10.82 5.53 -2.36
N PRO A 13 -11.21 6.72 -1.88
CA PRO A 13 -10.95 7.95 -2.61
C PRO A 13 -9.46 8.33 -2.63
N TYR A 14 -8.86 8.34 -3.82
CA TYR A 14 -7.44 8.65 -3.98
C TYR A 14 -7.13 10.14 -3.74
N ARG A 15 -7.86 11.08 -4.37
CA ARG A 15 -7.57 12.53 -4.28
C ARG A 15 -8.47 13.28 -3.31
N GLU A 16 -9.77 13.29 -3.61
CA GLU A 16 -10.79 13.95 -2.81
C GLU A 16 -11.32 12.95 -1.80
N GLY A 17 -11.07 13.16 -0.51
CA GLY A 17 -11.52 12.24 0.51
C GLY A 17 -13.05 12.20 0.66
N ARG A 18 -13.54 11.25 1.47
CA ARG A 18 -14.96 11.11 1.80
C ARG A 18 -15.19 11.23 3.30
N PHE A 19 -16.43 11.57 3.66
CA PHE A 19 -16.89 11.62 5.06
C PHE A 19 -16.07 12.57 5.94
N GLY A 20 -15.57 13.68 5.38
CA GLY A 20 -14.74 14.65 6.10
C GLY A 20 -13.28 14.23 6.32
N ASN A 21 -12.87 13.07 5.79
CA ASN A 21 -11.48 12.60 5.86
C ASN A 21 -10.72 13.02 4.59
N PRO A 22 -9.38 13.18 4.66
CA PRO A 22 -8.55 13.41 3.48
C PRO A 22 -8.53 12.17 2.57
N GLY A 23 -8.36 12.40 1.27
CA GLY A 23 -8.08 11.34 0.31
C GLY A 23 -6.68 10.78 0.53
N THR A 24 -6.46 9.58 0.01
CA THR A 24 -5.22 8.84 0.27
C THR A 24 -3.96 9.60 -0.18
N TRP A 25 -3.98 10.26 -1.33
CA TRP A 25 -2.92 11.13 -1.83
C TRP A 25 -2.56 12.27 -0.85
N THR A 26 -3.57 12.87 -0.22
CA THR A 26 -3.35 13.93 0.77
C THR A 26 -2.67 13.37 2.02
N LEU A 27 -3.02 12.14 2.43
CA LEU A 27 -2.34 11.44 3.53
C LEU A 27 -0.88 11.13 3.19
N MET A 28 -0.61 10.67 1.96
CA MET A 28 0.76 10.42 1.46
C MET A 28 1.64 11.65 1.61
N ASN A 29 1.19 12.78 1.06
CA ASN A 29 1.94 14.03 1.09
C ASN A 29 2.17 14.52 2.51
N ALA A 30 1.18 14.35 3.40
CA ALA A 30 1.32 14.73 4.80
C ALA A 30 2.36 13.86 5.54
N LEU A 31 2.38 12.55 5.27
CA LEU A 31 3.36 11.62 5.83
C LEU A 31 4.77 11.92 5.31
N GLU A 32 4.92 12.14 4.00
CA GLU A 32 6.20 12.52 3.39
C GLU A 32 6.71 13.85 3.97
N ALA A 33 5.84 14.87 4.09
CA ALA A 33 6.19 16.15 4.70
C ALA A 33 6.58 16.03 6.18
N ALA A 34 6.05 15.05 6.89
CA ALA A 34 6.44 14.72 8.27
C ALA A 34 7.72 13.88 8.37
N GLY A 35 8.37 13.55 7.24
CA GLY A 35 9.60 12.77 7.17
C GLY A 35 9.38 11.25 7.26
N ALA A 36 8.14 10.77 7.13
CA ALA A 36 7.88 9.34 7.03
C ALA A 36 8.24 8.83 5.62
N PRO A 37 8.82 7.63 5.50
CA PRO A 37 9.18 7.08 4.20
C PRO A 37 7.92 6.68 3.43
N VAL A 38 7.68 7.37 2.32
CA VAL A 38 6.71 7.02 1.30
C VAL A 38 7.47 6.36 0.16
N SER A 39 7.10 5.12 -0.19
CA SER A 39 7.59 4.51 -1.42
C SER A 39 6.80 5.03 -2.61
N GLY A 40 7.51 5.34 -3.68
CA GLY A 40 6.91 5.89 -4.90
C GLY A 40 5.96 4.94 -5.63
N GLU A 41 5.66 5.31 -6.87
CA GLU A 41 4.71 4.61 -7.74
C GLU A 41 5.31 3.32 -8.36
N TRP A 42 4.52 2.24 -8.46
CA TRP A 42 4.89 1.03 -9.21
C TRP A 42 3.67 0.26 -9.73
N ALA A 43 3.87 -0.56 -10.76
CA ALA A 43 2.77 -1.28 -11.43
C ALA A 43 2.18 -2.42 -10.57
N ASP A 44 0.84 -2.46 -10.47
CA ASP A 44 0.09 -3.47 -9.70
C ASP A 44 -0.29 -4.71 -10.53
N ASP A 45 -0.09 -4.65 -11.86
CA ASP A 45 -0.34 -5.75 -12.80
C ASP A 45 0.92 -6.58 -13.11
N LEU A 46 1.98 -6.44 -12.30
CA LEU A 46 3.19 -7.22 -12.47
C LEU A 46 2.90 -8.72 -12.38
N PRO A 47 3.61 -9.57 -13.16
CA PRO A 47 3.56 -11.01 -12.95
C PRO A 47 3.86 -11.36 -11.49
N LYS A 48 3.08 -12.30 -10.92
CA LYS A 48 3.11 -12.66 -9.49
C LYS A 48 4.51 -12.68 -8.86
N ALA A 49 5.47 -13.38 -9.46
CA ALA A 49 6.83 -13.48 -8.90
C ALA A 49 7.54 -12.12 -8.81
N ARG A 50 7.34 -11.22 -9.77
CA ARG A 50 7.92 -9.87 -9.76
C ARG A 50 7.20 -8.97 -8.76
N PHE A 51 5.89 -9.12 -8.67
CA PHE A 51 5.06 -8.43 -7.69
C PHE A 51 5.50 -8.73 -6.25
N GLU A 52 5.60 -10.01 -5.92
CA GLU A 52 6.06 -10.48 -4.61
C GLU A 52 7.49 -10.00 -4.32
N ALA A 53 8.40 -10.09 -5.30
CA ALA A 53 9.77 -9.61 -5.14
C ALA A 53 9.83 -8.10 -4.83
N ARG A 54 8.99 -7.31 -5.51
CA ARG A 54 8.89 -5.86 -5.30
C ARG A 54 8.30 -5.52 -3.95
N SER A 55 7.21 -6.17 -3.55
CA SER A 55 6.63 -6.01 -2.21
C SER A 55 7.66 -6.31 -1.10
N ARG A 56 8.38 -7.43 -1.21
CA ARG A 56 9.45 -7.80 -0.26
C ARG A 56 10.61 -6.80 -0.25
N GLU A 57 10.95 -6.22 -1.39
CA GLU A 57 11.96 -5.15 -1.47
C GLU A 57 11.52 -3.90 -0.70
N LEU A 58 10.29 -3.44 -0.93
CA LEU A 58 9.73 -2.28 -0.25
C LEU A 58 9.59 -2.50 1.27
N LEU A 59 9.20 -3.71 1.70
CA LEU A 59 9.21 -4.11 3.10
C LEU A 59 10.62 -4.02 3.72
N ARG A 60 11.65 -4.52 3.02
CA ARG A 60 13.04 -4.43 3.49
C ARG A 60 13.49 -2.97 3.60
N GLN A 61 13.12 -2.12 2.65
CA GLN A 61 13.43 -0.68 2.69
C GLN A 61 12.76 0.03 3.86
N ALA A 62 11.46 -0.21 4.09
CA ALA A 62 10.74 0.34 5.24
C ALA A 62 11.38 -0.09 6.57
N ARG A 63 11.71 -1.39 6.72
CA ARG A 63 12.39 -1.91 7.91
C ARG A 63 13.76 -1.28 8.14
N ALA A 64 14.56 -1.13 7.08
CA ALA A 64 15.86 -0.47 7.15
C ALA A 64 15.72 1.00 7.60
N ALA A 65 14.64 1.67 7.17
CA ALA A 65 14.28 3.02 7.61
C ALA A 65 13.63 3.07 9.01
N ARG A 66 13.53 1.93 9.72
CA ARG A 66 12.79 1.78 11.00
C ARG A 66 11.35 2.27 10.92
N SER A 67 10.76 2.22 9.72
CA SER A 67 9.37 2.53 9.53
C SER A 67 8.52 1.28 9.68
N HIS A 68 7.50 1.40 10.53
CA HIS A 68 6.41 0.42 10.59
C HIS A 68 5.32 0.73 9.58
N VAL A 69 5.46 1.82 8.82
CA VAL A 69 4.49 2.26 7.82
C VAL A 69 5.17 2.30 6.45
N LEU A 70 4.65 1.54 5.50
CA LEU A 70 4.97 1.76 4.11
C LEU A 70 3.72 2.30 3.45
N PHE A 71 3.84 3.50 2.89
CA PHE A 71 2.86 4.02 1.96
C PHE A 71 3.36 3.80 0.53
N THR A 72 2.56 3.22 -0.36
CA THR A 72 2.88 3.08 -1.80
C THR A 72 1.69 3.45 -2.68
N SER A 73 1.96 3.93 -3.91
CA SER A 73 0.93 4.16 -4.92
C SER A 73 1.15 3.27 -6.15
N HIS A 74 0.07 2.98 -6.88
CA HIS A 74 0.13 2.20 -8.11
C HIS A 74 0.04 3.04 -9.37
N THR A 75 0.75 2.59 -10.40
CA THR A 75 0.73 3.28 -11.68
C THR A 75 -0.68 3.28 -12.27
N PRO A 76 -1.19 4.44 -12.73
CA PRO A 76 -2.51 4.50 -13.35
C PRO A 76 -2.65 3.50 -14.49
N GLY A 77 -3.77 2.79 -14.53
CA GLY A 77 -4.07 1.72 -15.49
C GLY A 77 -3.48 0.35 -15.16
N THR A 78 -2.76 0.19 -14.04
CA THR A 78 -2.15 -1.10 -13.66
C THR A 78 -2.90 -1.83 -12.56
N THR A 79 -3.93 -1.20 -11.98
CA THR A 79 -4.71 -1.78 -10.89
C THR A 79 -5.67 -2.84 -11.42
N PRO A 80 -5.61 -4.08 -10.95
CA PRO A 80 -6.54 -5.09 -11.39
C PRO A 80 -7.97 -4.77 -10.92
N VAL A 81 -8.96 -4.98 -11.80
CA VAL A 81 -10.38 -4.61 -11.56
C VAL A 81 -11.05 -5.44 -10.46
N SER A 82 -10.47 -6.57 -10.06
CA SER A 82 -11.07 -7.43 -9.03
C SER A 82 -10.70 -6.93 -7.62
N PRO A 83 -11.69 -6.65 -6.75
CA PRO A 83 -11.45 -6.18 -5.40
C PRO A 83 -10.57 -7.12 -4.56
N HIS A 84 -10.59 -8.42 -4.88
CA HIS A 84 -9.82 -9.42 -4.13
C HIS A 84 -8.31 -9.36 -4.43
N VAL A 85 -7.92 -8.94 -5.64
CA VAL A 85 -6.52 -8.86 -6.05
C VAL A 85 -5.91 -7.49 -5.75
N ALA A 86 -6.71 -6.44 -5.61
CA ALA A 86 -6.25 -5.13 -5.15
C ALA A 86 -5.63 -5.19 -3.74
N TRP A 87 -5.93 -6.22 -2.95
CA TRP A 87 -5.43 -6.41 -1.58
C TRP A 87 -4.29 -7.43 -1.50
N ALA A 88 -3.82 -7.98 -2.63
CA ALA A 88 -2.84 -9.06 -2.65
C ALA A 88 -1.53 -8.69 -1.92
N GLN A 89 -1.15 -7.42 -1.94
CA GLN A 89 0.07 -6.92 -1.28
C GLN A 89 -0.02 -6.93 0.24
N THR A 90 -1.21 -6.64 0.76
CA THR A 90 -1.47 -6.67 2.21
C THR A 90 -1.12 -8.05 2.78
N TYR A 91 -1.33 -9.13 2.02
CA TYR A 91 -1.00 -10.50 2.43
C TYR A 91 0.48 -10.89 2.27
N GLU A 92 1.30 -10.08 1.60
CA GLU A 92 2.77 -10.25 1.59
C GLU A 92 3.43 -9.57 2.81
N ASN A 93 2.70 -8.73 3.54
CA ASN A 93 3.19 -8.09 4.74
C ASN A 93 3.05 -9.03 5.95
N ASP A 94 4.19 -9.54 6.43
CA ASP A 94 4.25 -10.43 7.58
C ASP A 94 3.64 -9.83 8.86
N VAL A 95 3.74 -8.52 9.09
CA VAL A 95 3.08 -7.86 10.24
C VAL A 95 1.56 -7.93 10.12
N VAL A 96 1.00 -7.80 8.91
CA VAL A 96 -0.46 -7.89 8.72
C VAL A 96 -0.92 -9.34 8.85
N ILE A 97 -0.15 -10.27 8.30
CA ILE A 97 -0.40 -11.71 8.44
C ILE A 97 -0.36 -12.12 9.91
N ASP A 98 0.67 -11.72 10.64
CA ASP A 98 0.82 -11.99 12.07
C ASP A 98 -0.35 -11.40 12.85
N TRP A 99 -0.72 -10.14 12.60
CA TRP A 99 -1.89 -9.50 13.22
C TRP A 99 -3.19 -10.27 12.93
N LEU A 100 -3.43 -10.69 11.67
CA LEU A 100 -4.63 -11.46 11.29
C LEU A 100 -4.70 -12.79 12.04
N PHE A 101 -3.57 -13.50 12.17
CA PHE A 101 -3.51 -14.77 12.90
C PHE A 101 -3.53 -14.59 14.42
N GLU A 102 -3.11 -13.44 14.95
CA GLU A 102 -3.29 -13.09 16.36
C GLU A 102 -4.76 -12.88 16.73
N GLN A 103 -5.59 -12.37 15.82
CA GLN A 103 -7.04 -12.22 16.07
C GLN A 103 -7.79 -13.57 16.18
N SER A 104 -7.17 -14.67 15.76
CA SER A 104 -7.78 -16.02 15.76
C SER A 104 -7.34 -16.89 16.94
N ARG A 105 -6.67 -16.31 17.94
CA ARG A 105 -6.33 -16.93 19.23
C ARG A 105 -7.18 -16.36 20.36
#